data_AF-A0A914D1P6-F1
#
_entry.id   AF-A0A914D1P6-F1
#
_cell.length_a   1.000
_cell.length_b   1.000
_cell.length_c   1.000
_cell.angle_alpha   90.00
_cell.angle_beta   90.00
_cell.angle_gamma   90.00
#
_symmetry.space_group_name_H-M   'P 1'
#
loop_
_entity.id
_entity.type
_entity.pdbx_description
1 polymer ?
#
loop_
_entity_poly.entity_id
_entity_poly.type
_entity_poly.pdbx_seq_one_letter_code
_entity_poly.pdbx_strand_id
1 'polypeptide(L)'
;MAIFQVALIHPQDTIALSSMQAQASSQNLNENWRLTKFVQSDNLYPYNLFIGVMPNEYEKSRSNSTKFPIYIWTNKHLHPKEVKESMVDLVGRIYDELEEILREPLSVAQLNIVVMNDFNGD
;
A
#
# COMPACT_ATOMS: atom_id res chain seq x y z
N MET A 1 2.40 21.83 -2.04
CA MET A 1 2.99 20.54 -1.65
C MET A 1 3.56 20.67 -0.26
N ALA A 2 3.62 19.59 0.50
CA ALA A 2 4.23 19.54 1.82
C ALA A 2 4.81 18.15 2.08
N ILE A 3 5.67 18.08 3.10
CA ILE A 3 6.21 16.84 3.66
C ILE A 3 5.27 16.38 4.79
N PHE A 4 4.92 15.10 4.81
CA PHE A 4 4.02 14.51 5.79
C PHE A 4 4.73 13.44 6.62
N GLN A 5 4.54 13.51 7.93
CA GLN A 5 4.93 12.47 8.90
C GLN A 5 3.65 11.90 9.51
N VAL A 6 3.35 10.63 9.20
CA VAL A 6 2.07 10.00 9.58
C VAL A 6 2.28 8.88 10.57
N ALA A 7 1.39 8.79 11.54
CA ALA A 7 1.24 7.62 12.40
C ALA A 7 -0.25 7.33 12.61
N LEU A 8 -0.61 6.05 12.65
CA LEU A 8 -1.98 5.58 12.84
C LEU A 8 -2.08 4.77 14.12
N ILE A 9 -3.04 5.11 14.96
CA ILE A 9 -3.49 4.29 16.08
C ILE A 9 -4.70 3.49 15.58
N HIS A 10 -4.62 2.17 15.67
CA HIS A 10 -5.63 1.28 15.12
C HIS A 10 -5.82 0.03 16.00
N PRO A 11 -6.96 -0.68 15.88
CA PRO A 11 -7.23 -1.86 16.69
C PRO A 11 -6.17 -2.95 16.50
N GLN A 12 -6.01 -3.82 17.50
CA GLN A 12 -5.35 -5.11 17.29
C GLN A 12 -6.05 -5.88 16.16
N ASP A 13 -5.30 -6.76 15.49
CA ASP A 13 -5.81 -7.55 14.36
C ASP A 13 -6.31 -6.74 13.15
N THR A 14 -5.75 -5.54 12.96
CA THR A 14 -5.93 -4.74 11.73
C THR A 14 -4.58 -4.34 11.14
N ILE A 15 -4.60 -3.97 9.86
CA ILE A 15 -3.43 -3.57 9.08
C ILE A 15 -3.53 -2.09 8.80
N ALA A 16 -2.56 -1.30 9.25
CA ALA A 16 -2.46 0.10 8.88
C ALA A 16 -1.66 0.27 7.59
N LEU A 17 -2.22 1.03 6.64
CA LEU A 17 -1.64 1.36 5.35
C LEU A 17 -1.50 2.87 5.19
N SER A 18 -0.50 3.29 4.42
CA SER A 18 -0.32 4.66 3.98
C SER A 18 0.37 4.67 2.61
N SER A 19 0.39 5.83 1.95
CA SER A 19 1.25 6.06 0.78
C SER A 19 2.73 5.74 1.08
N MET A 20 3.15 5.92 2.33
CA MET A 20 4.52 5.68 2.78
C MET A 20 4.71 4.28 3.39
N GLN A 21 5.94 3.77 3.39
CA GLN A 21 6.30 2.50 4.03
C GLN A 21 6.17 2.59 5.56
N ALA A 22 5.72 1.50 6.20
CA ALA A 22 5.68 1.44 7.66
C ALA A 22 7.11 1.43 8.24
N GLN A 23 7.34 2.27 9.25
CA GLN A 23 8.56 2.30 10.06
C GLN A 23 8.53 1.13 11.05
N ALA A 24 9.33 0.09 10.78
CA ALA A 24 9.49 -1.09 11.65
C ALA A 24 8.17 -1.79 12.07
N SER A 25 8.26 -2.73 13.00
CA SER A 25 7.09 -3.40 13.61
C SER A 25 6.30 -2.44 14.48
N SER A 26 4.97 -2.43 14.35
CA SER A 26 4.07 -1.58 15.15
C SER A 26 4.31 -1.74 16.65
N GLN A 27 4.11 -0.65 17.38
CA GLN A 27 4.19 -0.65 18.82
C GLN A 27 2.81 -0.96 19.42
N ASN A 28 2.71 -1.98 20.29
CA ASN A 28 1.50 -2.19 21.09
C ASN A 28 1.36 -1.05 22.10
N LEU A 29 0.21 -0.40 22.12
CA LEU A 29 -0.12 0.62 23.12
C LEU A 29 -0.83 -0.01 24.32
N ASN A 30 -1.76 -0.93 24.05
CA ASN A 30 -2.45 -1.76 25.04
C ASN A 30 -3.02 -3.03 24.37
N GLU A 31 -3.87 -3.76 25.09
CA GLU A 31 -4.50 -5.02 24.64
C GLU A 31 -5.40 -4.85 23.41
N ASN A 32 -5.90 -3.65 23.13
CA ASN A 32 -6.86 -3.40 22.06
C ASN A 32 -6.31 -2.50 20.95
N TRP A 33 -5.21 -1.79 21.18
CA TRP A 33 -4.69 -0.76 20.27
C TRP A 33 -3.19 -0.89 20.02
N ARG A 34 -2.80 -0.63 18.79
CA ARG A 34 -1.41 -0.53 18.35
C ARG A 34 -1.17 0.75 17.55
N LEU A 35 0.08 1.20 17.54
CA LEU A 35 0.56 2.36 16.80
C LEU A 35 1.47 1.90 15.66
N THR A 36 1.12 2.25 14.43
CA THR A 36 1.97 2.07 13.25
C THR A 36 2.45 3.44 12.78
N LYS A 37 3.76 3.64 12.74
CA LYS A 37 4.39 4.85 12.20
C LYS A 37 4.80 4.59 10.76
N PHE A 38 4.79 5.62 9.92
CA PHE A 38 5.22 5.54 8.54
C PHE A 38 6.44 6.43 8.29
N VAL A 39 7.23 6.08 7.29
CA VAL A 39 8.38 6.90 6.89
C VAL A 39 7.88 8.27 6.44
N GLN A 40 8.71 9.28 6.64
CA GLN A 40 8.42 10.62 6.16
C GLN A 40 8.21 10.58 4.65
N SER A 41 7.20 11.30 4.16
CA SER A 41 6.96 11.40 2.73
C SER A 41 7.94 12.37 2.05
N ASP A 42 8.06 12.26 0.73
CA ASP A 42 8.56 13.37 -0.09
C ASP A 42 7.51 14.50 -0.15
N ASN A 43 7.83 15.58 -0.88
CA ASN A 43 6.87 16.65 -1.15
C ASN A 43 5.70 16.12 -1.99
N LEU A 44 4.52 16.01 -1.38
CA LEU A 44 3.29 15.62 -2.07
C LEU A 44 2.19 16.67 -1.91
N TYR A 45 1.24 16.64 -2.83
CA TYR A 45 -0.01 17.38 -2.65
C TYR A 45 -0.91 16.65 -1.64
N PRO A 46 -1.60 17.36 -0.73
CA PRO A 46 -2.44 16.72 0.28
C PRO A 46 -3.46 15.72 -0.28
N TYR A 47 -3.99 15.95 -1.48
CA TYR A 47 -4.94 15.04 -2.14
C TYR A 47 -4.33 13.70 -2.59
N ASN A 48 -3.00 13.57 -2.60
CA ASN A 48 -2.30 12.30 -2.86
C ASN A 48 -1.96 11.52 -1.58
N LEU A 49 -2.27 12.09 -0.40
CA LEU A 49 -2.04 11.40 0.86
C LEU A 49 -3.12 10.34 1.08
N PHE A 50 -2.70 9.09 1.20
CA PHE A 50 -3.54 7.98 1.58
C PHE A 50 -3.16 7.48 2.98
N ILE A 51 -4.19 7.20 3.76
CA ILE A 51 -4.12 6.48 5.04
C ILE A 51 -5.33 5.54 5.10
N GLY A 52 -5.12 4.33 5.61
CA GLY A 52 -6.19 3.34 5.72
C GLY A 52 -5.94 2.34 6.83
N VAL A 53 -7.01 1.79 7.39
CA VAL A 53 -6.98 0.67 8.33
C VAL A 53 -7.82 -0.44 7.71
N MET A 54 -7.18 -1.57 7.45
CA MET A 54 -7.78 -2.73 6.79
C MET A 54 -7.97 -3.89 7.78
N PRO A 55 -8.99 -4.73 7.61
CA PRO A 55 -9.10 -6.00 8.34
C PRO A 55 -7.88 -6.91 8.11
N ASN A 56 -7.54 -7.77 9.08
CA ASN A 56 -6.48 -8.79 8.92
C ASN A 56 -6.75 -9.87 7.86
N GLU A 57 -7.94 -9.84 7.24
CA GLU A 57 -8.28 -10.65 6.08
C GLU A 57 -7.56 -10.19 4.81
N TYR A 58 -7.05 -8.95 4.80
CA TYR A 58 -6.26 -8.45 3.70
C TYR A 58 -4.85 -9.06 3.73
N GLU A 59 -4.42 -9.55 2.58
CA GLU A 59 -3.06 -10.05 2.38
C GLU A 59 -2.31 -9.23 1.34
N LYS A 60 -0.99 -9.23 1.48
CA LYS A 60 -0.07 -8.49 0.61
C LYS A 60 0.61 -9.44 -0.36
N SER A 61 0.41 -9.21 -1.66
CA SER A 61 1.16 -9.86 -2.74
C SER A 61 2.17 -8.88 -3.33
N ARG A 62 3.34 -9.35 -3.75
CA ARG A 62 4.40 -8.52 -4.35
C ARG A 62 4.76 -9.08 -5.72
N SER A 63 4.97 -8.21 -6.70
CA SER A 63 5.57 -8.62 -7.97
C SER A 63 7.03 -9.01 -7.77
N ASN A 64 7.40 -10.15 -8.33
CA ASN A 64 8.79 -10.58 -8.47
C ASN A 64 9.38 -10.17 -9.83
N SER A 65 8.56 -9.68 -10.76
CA SER A 65 9.01 -9.31 -12.11
C SER A 65 9.65 -7.92 -12.15
N THR A 66 9.27 -7.02 -11.23
CA THR A 66 9.79 -5.65 -11.21
C THR A 66 10.78 -5.47 -10.07
N LYS A 67 11.81 -4.63 -10.29
CA LYS A 67 12.71 -4.20 -9.22
C LYS A 67 12.02 -3.24 -8.25
N PHE A 68 10.99 -2.55 -8.74
CA PHE A 68 10.22 -1.58 -7.99
C PHE A 68 9.23 -2.28 -7.02
N PRO A 69 9.12 -1.86 -5.75
CA PRO A 69 8.23 -2.50 -4.80
C PRO A 69 6.75 -2.16 -5.08
N ILE A 70 6.10 -3.00 -5.87
CA ILE A 70 4.66 -2.99 -6.13
C ILE A 70 3.97 -4.00 -5.21
N TYR A 71 3.01 -3.54 -4.43
CA TYR A 71 2.23 -4.34 -3.51
C TYR A 71 0.75 -4.27 -3.85
N ILE A 72 0.11 -5.43 -3.96
CA ILE A 72 -1.33 -5.55 -4.11
C ILE A 72 -1.91 -6.09 -2.81
N TRP A 73 -2.90 -5.37 -2.27
CA TRP A 73 -3.64 -5.70 -1.07
C TRP A 73 -5.06 -6.14 -1.44
N THR A 74 -5.41 -7.36 -1.09
CA THR A 74 -6.72 -7.96 -1.43
C THR A 74 -7.27 -8.75 -0.26
N ASN A 75 -8.60 -8.88 -0.18
CA ASN A 75 -9.21 -9.79 0.78
C ASN A 75 -8.95 -11.25 0.34
N LYS A 76 -8.29 -12.02 1.21
CA LYS A 76 -7.88 -13.41 0.94
C LYS A 76 -9.05 -14.37 0.68
N HIS A 77 -10.25 -14.03 1.12
CA HIS A 77 -11.45 -14.85 0.98
C HIS A 77 -12.23 -14.57 -0.31
N LEU A 78 -12.00 -13.42 -0.95
CA LEU A 78 -12.78 -13.00 -2.13
C LEU A 78 -12.04 -13.24 -3.45
N HIS A 79 -10.71 -13.23 -3.42
CA HIS A 79 -9.90 -13.34 -4.64
C HIS A 79 -9.05 -14.62 -4.62
N PRO A 80 -9.25 -15.53 -5.60
CA PRO A 80 -8.39 -16.70 -5.81
C PRO A 80 -6.94 -16.30 -6.01
N LYS A 81 -6.02 -17.22 -5.70
CA LYS A 81 -4.57 -16.98 -5.79
C LYS A 81 -4.16 -16.58 -7.20
N GLU A 82 -4.71 -17.24 -8.20
CA GLU A 82 -4.43 -17.04 -9.62
C GLU A 82 -4.80 -15.63 -10.08
N VAL A 83 -5.91 -15.08 -9.57
CA VAL A 83 -6.35 -13.71 -9.86
C VAL A 83 -5.37 -12.72 -9.26
N LYS A 84 -4.95 -12.91 -8.01
CA LYS A 84 -3.98 -12.04 -7.32
C LYS A 84 -2.63 -12.04 -8.04
N GLU A 85 -2.13 -13.21 -8.42
CA GLU A 85 -0.88 -13.34 -9.18
C GLU A 85 -0.97 -12.67 -10.55
N SER A 86 -2.07 -12.88 -11.28
CA SER A 86 -2.30 -12.23 -12.58
C SER A 86 -2.36 -10.71 -12.47
N MET A 87 -3.01 -10.16 -11.42
CA MET A 87 -3.04 -8.71 -11.19
C MET A 87 -1.66 -8.16 -10.90
N VAL A 88 -0.87 -8.85 -10.08
CA VAL A 88 0.49 -8.47 -9.73
C VAL A 88 1.40 -8.43 -10.96
N ASP A 89 1.32 -9.47 -11.81
CA ASP A 89 2.11 -9.54 -13.04
C ASP A 89 1.70 -8.48 -14.06
N LEU A 90 0.39 -8.24 -14.23
CA LEU A 90 -0.12 -7.21 -15.15
C LEU A 90 0.34 -5.82 -14.74
N VAL A 91 0.17 -5.45 -13.46
CA VAL A 91 0.62 -4.15 -12.95
C VAL A 91 2.12 -4.00 -13.10
N GLY A 92 2.88 -5.08 -12.86
CA GLY A 92 4.33 -5.08 -13.05
C GLY A 92 4.73 -4.74 -14.49
N ARG A 93 4.10 -5.37 -15.49
CA ARG A 93 4.38 -5.09 -16.90
C ARG A 93 4.00 -3.66 -17.30
N ILE A 94 2.83 -3.18 -16.85
CA ILE A 94 2.40 -1.80 -17.10
C ILE A 94 3.40 -0.81 -16.50
N TYR A 95 3.92 -1.10 -15.31
CA TYR A 95 4.95 -0.26 -14.69
C TYR A 95 6.22 -0.20 -15.55
N ASP A 96 6.73 -1.37 -15.99
CA ASP A 96 7.95 -1.43 -16.80
C ASP A 96 7.77 -0.68 -18.15
N GLU A 97 6.60 -0.80 -18.79
CA GLU A 97 6.26 -0.07 -20.00
C GLU A 97 6.19 1.45 -19.77
N LEU A 98 5.60 1.89 -18.65
CA LEU A 98 5.52 3.31 -18.31
C LEU A 98 6.91 3.91 -18.04
N GLU A 99 7.79 3.18 -17.35
CA GLU A 99 9.16 3.62 -17.11
C GLU A 99 9.94 3.78 -18.43
N GLU A 100 9.75 2.85 -19.38
CA GLU A 100 10.35 2.96 -20.72
C GLU A 100 9.85 4.19 -21.50
N ILE A 101 8.54 4.45 -21.45
CA ILE A 101 7.92 5.59 -22.14
C ILE A 101 8.35 6.92 -21.52
N LEU A 102 8.29 7.03 -20.20
CA LEU A 102 8.59 8.27 -19.49
C LEU A 102 10.09 8.55 -19.44
N ARG A 103 10.93 7.51 -19.60
CA ARG A 103 12.41 7.58 -19.45
C ARG A 103 12.85 8.16 -18.11
N GLU A 104 11.97 8.11 -17.12
CA GLU A 104 12.18 8.60 -15.77
C GLU A 104 11.59 7.59 -14.79
N PRO A 105 12.29 7.28 -13.68
CA PRO A 105 11.74 6.42 -12.64
C PRO A 105 10.61 7.15 -11.91
N LEU A 106 9.58 6.41 -11.48
CA LEU A 106 8.54 7.02 -10.64
C LEU A 106 9.13 7.53 -9.34
N SER A 107 8.71 8.72 -8.92
CA SER A 107 9.20 9.43 -7.74
C SER A 107 8.65 8.90 -6.40
N VAL A 108 8.07 7.70 -6.38
CA VAL A 108 7.44 7.11 -5.19
C VAL A 108 8.28 5.94 -4.70
N ALA A 109 8.42 5.78 -3.37
CA ALA A 109 9.25 4.71 -2.80
C ALA A 109 8.63 3.30 -2.93
N GLN A 110 7.32 3.23 -3.16
CA GLN A 110 6.56 2.00 -3.41
C GLN A 110 5.20 2.34 -4.04
N LEU A 111 4.57 1.36 -4.68
CA LEU A 111 3.18 1.45 -5.13
C LEU A 111 2.34 0.45 -4.33
N ASN A 112 1.33 0.95 -3.63
CA ASN A 112 0.31 0.10 -3.01
C ASN A 112 -0.98 0.21 -3.83
N ILE A 113 -1.51 -0.92 -4.26
CA ILE A 113 -2.83 -1.03 -4.86
C ILE A 113 -3.71 -1.78 -3.88
N VAL A 114 -4.81 -1.18 -3.45
CA VAL A 114 -5.75 -1.78 -2.52
C VAL A 114 -7.06 -2.05 -3.25
N VAL A 115 -7.44 -3.33 -3.32
CA VAL A 115 -8.72 -3.73 -3.92
C VAL A 115 -9.78 -3.67 -2.83
N MET A 116 -10.63 -2.65 -2.89
CA MET A 116 -11.72 -2.43 -1.94
C MET A 116 -13.02 -3.01 -2.49
N ASN A 117 -13.80 -3.68 -1.63
CA ASN A 117 -15.06 -4.32 -2.03
C ASN A 117 -16.17 -3.30 -2.32
N ASP A 118 -16.18 -2.19 -1.58
CA ASP A 118 -17.19 -1.14 -1.64
C ASP A 118 -16.53 0.24 -1.81
N PHE A 119 -15.88 0.48 -2.95
CA PHE A 119 -15.48 1.85 -3.29
C PHE A 119 -16.66 2.55 -3.99
N ASN A 120 -17.66 2.93 -3.20
CA ASN A 120 -18.66 3.89 -3.64
C ASN A 120 -17.97 5.26 -3.57
N GLY A 121 -17.54 5.78 -4.72
CA GLY A 121 -16.85 7.06 -4.84
C GLY A 121 -17.76 8.27 -4.60
N ASP A 122 -18.51 8.26 -3.50
CA ASP A 122 -19.40 9.32 -3.05
C ASP A 122 -18.68 10.30 -2.11
#